data_AF-A0A830B323-F1
#
_entry.id   AF-A0A830B323-F1
#
_cell.length_a   1.000
_cell.length_b   1.000
_cell.length_c   1.000
_cell.angle_alpha   90.00
_cell.angle_beta   90.00
_cell.angle_gamma   90.00
#
_symmetry.space_group_name_H-M   'P 1'
#
loop_
_entity.id
_entity.type
_entity.pdbx_description
1 polymer ?
#
loop_
_entity_poly.entity_id
_entity_poly.type
_entity_poly.pdbx_seq_one_letter_code
_entity_poly.pdbx_strand_id
1 'polypeptide(L)'
;MKSIIDRYNKTKEEHQQLLNPGSEITFWQREAATLRQQLQELQDNHRKLMGEDLYGLSVKDLQRLESQLENSLRGVRLKKDNMLTEEIQELSRKGNFIHQENVELYKKVKLLEQENMELYRKAYDTRGSSNGNGYVPRGFTIGTDQLDGPIQLQLSTPGPESVETLEKTTESSSIVHKELNDMAWFPPQELIMQ
;
A
#
# COMPACT_ATOMS: atom_id res chain seq x y z
N MET A 1 59.48 -15.52 3.61
CA MET A 1 59.00 -16.83 4.11
C MET A 1 58.75 -16.86 5.62
N LYS A 2 59.58 -16.19 6.45
CA LYS A 2 59.39 -16.12 7.92
C LYS A 2 58.02 -15.55 8.35
N SER A 3 57.55 -14.46 7.73
CA SER A 3 56.25 -13.84 8.03
C SER A 3 55.00 -14.75 7.86
N ILE A 4 55.02 -15.72 6.94
CA ILE A 4 53.88 -16.66 6.77
C ILE A 4 53.91 -17.71 7.88
N ILE A 5 55.10 -18.19 8.23
CA ILE A 5 55.33 -19.17 9.29
C ILE A 5 54.99 -18.54 10.66
N ASP A 6 55.37 -17.29 10.89
CA ASP A 6 55.07 -16.57 12.13
C ASP A 6 53.56 -16.34 12.30
N ARG A 7 52.84 -16.00 11.22
CA ARG A 7 51.37 -15.89 11.23
C ARG A 7 50.71 -17.24 11.49
N TYR A 8 51.17 -18.30 10.83
CA TYR A 8 50.66 -19.65 11.06
C TYR A 8 50.87 -20.11 12.50
N ASN A 9 52.08 -19.89 13.05
CA ASN A 9 52.40 -20.26 14.42
C ASN A 9 51.54 -19.48 15.41
N LYS A 10 51.35 -18.17 15.20
CA LYS A 10 50.48 -17.34 16.04
C LYS A 10 49.04 -17.85 16.05
N THR A 11 48.44 -18.10 14.88
CA THR A 11 47.07 -18.63 14.80
C THR A 11 46.95 -20.04 15.37
N LYS A 12 47.97 -20.88 15.19
CA LYS A 12 48.03 -22.22 15.79
C LYS A 12 48.12 -22.15 17.32
N GLU A 13 48.90 -21.23 17.86
CA GLU A 13 49.06 -21.03 19.31
C GLU A 13 47.78 -20.47 19.94
N GLU A 14 47.10 -19.53 19.28
CA GLU A 14 45.76 -19.05 19.65
C GLU A 14 44.72 -20.18 19.65
N HIS A 15 44.75 -21.04 18.62
CA HIS A 15 43.85 -22.20 18.54
C HIS A 15 44.17 -23.28 19.59
N GLN A 16 45.46 -23.51 19.86
CA GLN A 16 45.90 -24.42 20.93
C GLN A 16 45.56 -23.88 22.33
N GLN A 17 45.61 -22.57 22.53
CA GLN A 17 45.13 -21.95 23.76
C GLN A 17 43.63 -22.17 23.96
N LEU A 18 42.82 -22.13 22.89
CA LEU A 18 41.40 -22.48 22.94
C LEU A 18 41.14 -23.98 23.15
N LEU A 19 42.07 -24.87 22.78
CA LEU A 19 41.97 -26.32 23.05
C LEU A 19 42.17 -26.71 24.52
N ASN A 20 42.63 -25.79 25.37
CA ASN A 20 42.62 -26.01 26.82
C ASN A 20 41.17 -25.87 27.32
N PRO A 21 40.56 -26.92 27.92
CA PRO A 21 39.16 -26.87 28.35
C PRO A 21 38.83 -25.65 29.23
N GLY A 22 39.78 -25.18 30.06
CA GLY A 22 39.57 -23.98 30.88
C GLY A 22 39.57 -22.67 30.07
N SER A 23 40.40 -22.58 29.04
CA SER A 23 40.43 -21.42 28.13
C SER A 23 39.22 -21.38 27.20
N GLU A 24 38.73 -22.55 26.76
CA GLU A 24 37.53 -22.66 25.93
C GLU A 24 36.28 -22.20 26.69
N ILE A 25 36.12 -22.67 27.94
CA ILE A 25 35.01 -22.28 28.80
C ILE A 25 35.02 -20.77 29.05
N THR A 26 36.19 -20.20 29.37
CA THR A 26 36.30 -18.74 29.62
C THR A 26 36.08 -17.91 28.35
N PHE A 27 36.49 -18.41 27.17
CA PHE A 27 36.20 -17.82 25.88
C PHE A 27 34.69 -17.78 25.61
N TRP A 28 34.01 -18.93 25.69
CA TRP A 28 32.56 -19.00 25.46
C TRP A 28 31.75 -18.23 26.51
N GLN A 29 32.22 -18.18 27.74
CA GLN A 29 31.60 -17.35 28.79
C GLN A 29 31.69 -15.87 28.45
N ARG A 30 32.85 -15.39 27.96
CA ARG A 30 33.01 -14.00 27.50
C ARG A 30 32.12 -13.73 26.30
N GLU A 31 32.09 -14.62 25.32
CA GLU A 31 31.26 -14.46 24.11
C GLU A 31 29.77 -14.38 24.47
N ALA A 32 29.29 -15.29 25.33
CA ALA A 32 27.93 -15.26 25.83
C ALA A 32 27.60 -13.98 26.61
N ALA A 33 28.56 -13.44 27.39
CA ALA A 33 28.38 -12.17 28.08
C ALA A 33 28.27 -10.99 27.09
N THR A 34 29.12 -10.95 26.06
CA THR A 34 29.07 -9.92 25.01
C THR A 34 27.73 -9.96 24.25
N LEU A 35 27.27 -11.14 23.85
CA LEU A 35 25.99 -11.30 23.15
C LEU A 35 24.81 -10.87 24.01
N ARG A 36 24.81 -11.19 25.31
CA ARG A 36 23.78 -10.72 26.24
C ARG A 36 23.77 -9.21 26.37
N GLN A 37 24.94 -8.58 26.42
CA GLN A 37 25.04 -7.12 26.45
C GLN A 37 24.47 -6.49 25.17
N GLN A 38 24.85 -7.00 24.00
CA GLN A 38 24.33 -6.51 22.72
C GLN A 38 22.81 -6.66 22.61
N LEU A 39 22.26 -7.78 23.09
CA LEU A 39 20.82 -7.99 23.13
C LEU A 39 20.14 -6.97 24.05
N GLN A 40 20.69 -6.72 25.24
CA GLN A 40 20.16 -5.74 26.18
C GLN A 40 20.18 -4.33 25.57
N GLU A 41 21.29 -3.92 24.97
CA GLU A 41 21.41 -2.62 24.30
C GLU A 41 20.39 -2.46 23.16
N LEU A 42 20.18 -3.52 22.37
CA LEU A 42 19.18 -3.53 21.30
C LEU A 42 17.75 -3.39 21.87
N GLN A 43 17.42 -4.12 22.93
CA GLN A 43 16.11 -4.05 23.58
C GLN A 43 15.87 -2.67 24.20
N ASP A 44 16.88 -2.09 24.85
CA ASP A 44 16.78 -0.75 25.44
C ASP A 44 16.60 0.32 24.36
N ASN A 45 17.31 0.19 23.24
CA ASN A 45 17.12 1.08 22.08
C ASN A 45 15.73 0.91 21.45
N HIS A 46 15.20 -0.31 21.38
CA HIS A 46 13.85 -0.55 20.90
C HIS A 46 12.81 0.14 21.80
N ARG A 47 12.90 -0.02 23.12
CA ARG A 47 12.01 0.67 24.08
C ARG A 47 12.06 2.18 23.92
N LYS A 48 13.26 2.76 23.79
CA LYS A 48 13.41 4.20 23.50
C LYS A 48 12.73 4.62 22.21
N LEU A 49 12.90 3.85 21.12
CA LEU A 49 12.22 4.12 19.85
C LEU A 49 10.69 4.02 19.96
N MET A 50 10.19 3.20 20.89
CA MET A 50 8.76 3.08 21.21
C MET A 50 8.26 4.17 22.17
N GLY A 51 9.14 5.07 22.64
CA GLY A 51 8.80 6.14 23.57
C GLY A 51 8.81 5.71 25.04
N GLU A 52 9.35 4.53 25.35
CA GLU A 52 9.50 3.99 26.70
C GLU A 52 10.90 4.27 27.26
N ASP A 53 11.08 4.22 28.58
CA ASP A 53 12.38 4.38 29.28
C ASP A 53 13.22 5.60 28.83
N LEU A 54 12.56 6.73 28.60
CA LEU A 54 13.22 7.98 28.15
C LEU A 54 13.89 8.78 29.29
N TYR A 55 13.71 8.34 30.54
CA TYR A 55 14.31 8.99 31.70
C TYR A 55 15.84 8.95 31.60
N GLY A 56 16.50 10.04 31.99
CA GLY A 56 17.97 10.15 31.94
C GLY A 56 18.56 10.46 30.56
N LEU A 57 17.75 10.55 29.50
CA LEU A 57 18.19 11.10 28.21
C LEU A 57 18.34 12.63 28.32
N SER A 58 19.40 13.16 27.69
CA SER A 58 19.54 14.61 27.55
C SER A 58 18.56 15.16 26.49
N VAL A 59 18.28 16.46 26.54
CA VAL A 59 17.46 17.14 25.52
C VAL A 59 18.02 16.89 24.11
N LYS A 60 19.35 16.87 23.95
CA LYS A 60 19.99 16.60 22.66
C LYS A 60 19.75 15.16 22.18
N ASP A 61 19.75 14.20 23.09
CA ASP A 61 19.47 12.80 22.76
C ASP A 61 18.00 12.59 22.37
N LEU A 62 17.08 13.26 23.07
CA LEU A 62 15.66 13.27 22.73
C LEU A 62 15.40 13.89 21.35
N GLN A 63 16.02 15.04 21.04
CA GLN A 63 15.92 15.66 19.72
C GLN A 63 16.46 14.76 18.60
N ARG A 64 17.55 14.03 18.86
CA ARG A 64 18.10 13.05 17.91
C ARG A 64 17.12 11.90 17.68
N LEU A 65 16.53 11.37 18.76
CA LEU A 65 15.54 10.29 18.70
C LEU A 65 14.29 10.72 17.92
N GLU A 66 13.76 11.90 18.21
CA GLU A 66 12.62 12.50 17.50
C GLU A 66 12.93 12.65 16.01
N SER A 67 14.08 13.25 15.68
CA SER A 67 14.52 13.43 14.29
C SER A 67 14.65 12.11 13.53
N GLN A 68 15.14 11.06 14.21
CA GLN A 68 15.25 9.71 13.64
C GLN A 68 13.87 9.11 13.35
N LEU A 69 12.94 9.22 14.30
CA LEU A 69 11.57 8.73 14.13
C LEU A 69 10.83 9.50 13.03
N GLU A 70 10.95 10.82 13.00
CA GLU A 70 10.31 11.66 11.97
C GLU A 70 10.81 11.32 10.57
N ASN A 71 12.13 11.19 10.39
CA ASN A 71 12.72 10.84 9.09
C ASN A 71 12.31 9.44 8.62
N SER A 72 12.30 8.45 9.53
CA SER A 72 11.88 7.10 9.18
C SER A 72 10.38 7.04 8.83
N LEU A 73 9.52 7.72 9.59
CA LEU A 73 8.09 7.82 9.32
C LEU A 73 7.81 8.51 7.98
N ARG A 74 8.54 9.60 7.68
CA ARG A 74 8.48 10.28 6.38
C ARG A 74 8.83 9.34 5.25
N GLY A 75 9.89 8.54 5.40
CA GLY A 75 10.28 7.52 4.42
C GLY A 75 9.21 6.45 4.20
N VAL A 76 8.59 5.95 5.28
CA VAL A 76 7.50 4.97 5.20
C VAL A 76 6.29 5.54 4.47
N ARG A 77 5.88 6.78 4.80
CA ARG A 77 4.76 7.47 4.14
C ARG A 77 5.04 7.67 2.65
N LEU A 78 6.21 8.20 2.31
CA LEU A 78 6.60 8.40 0.91
C LEU A 78 6.56 7.09 0.11
N LYS A 79 7.08 6.00 0.68
CA LYS A 79 7.03 4.68 0.01
C LYS A 79 5.59 4.20 -0.18
N LYS A 80 4.74 4.34 0.84
CA LYS A 80 3.32 3.98 0.76
C LYS A 80 2.60 4.79 -0.32
N ASP A 81 2.82 6.10 -0.36
CA ASP A 81 2.19 6.99 -1.32
C ASP A 81 2.63 6.68 -2.76
N ASN A 82 3.93 6.40 -2.97
CA ASN A 82 4.44 5.98 -4.27
C ASN A 82 3.81 4.65 -4.72
N MET A 83 3.76 3.64 -3.84
CA MET A 83 3.16 2.34 -4.18
C MET A 83 1.67 2.47 -4.53
N LEU A 84 0.90 3.23 -3.74
CA LEU A 84 -0.51 3.46 -4.01
C LEU A 84 -0.72 4.24 -5.31
N THR A 85 0.13 5.22 -5.59
CA THR A 85 0.08 5.99 -6.84
C THR A 85 0.36 5.10 -8.04
N GLU A 86 1.36 4.23 -7.96
CA GLU A 86 1.68 3.24 -8.99
C GLU A 86 0.51 2.28 -9.23
N GLU A 87 -0.10 1.76 -8.15
CA GLU A 87 -1.26 0.86 -8.24
C GLU A 87 -2.48 1.54 -8.87
N ILE A 88 -2.79 2.78 -8.47
CA ILE A 88 -3.88 3.57 -9.08
C ILE A 88 -3.63 3.78 -10.57
N GLN A 89 -2.40 4.12 -10.97
CA GLN A 89 -2.05 4.31 -12.37
C GLN A 89 -2.17 3.01 -13.17
N GLU A 90 -1.72 1.88 -12.63
CA GLU A 90 -1.84 0.58 -13.28
C GLU A 90 -3.31 0.18 -13.46
N LEU A 91 -4.13 0.31 -12.41
CA LEU A 91 -5.56 0.01 -12.46
C LEU A 91 -6.30 0.93 -13.44
N SER A 92 -5.97 2.22 -13.46
CA SER A 92 -6.53 3.18 -14.42
C SER A 92 -6.19 2.79 -15.86
N ARG A 93 -4.94 2.41 -16.15
CA ARG A 93 -4.54 1.90 -17.48
C ARG A 93 -5.31 0.64 -17.87
N LYS A 94 -5.45 -0.32 -16.97
CA LYS A 94 -6.23 -1.55 -17.21
C LYS A 94 -7.71 -1.25 -17.45
N GLY A 95 -8.31 -0.37 -16.65
CA GLY A 95 -9.69 0.07 -16.81
C GLY A 95 -9.93 0.72 -18.18
N ASN A 96 -9.03 1.62 -18.59
CA ASN A 96 -9.09 2.27 -19.90
C ASN A 96 -8.96 1.26 -21.04
N PHE A 97 -8.04 0.30 -20.93
CA PHE A 97 -7.85 -0.74 -21.94
C PHE A 97 -9.10 -1.62 -22.11
N ILE A 98 -9.67 -2.11 -21.00
CA ILE A 98 -10.89 -2.93 -21.00
C ILE A 98 -12.06 -2.13 -21.57
N HIS A 99 -12.19 -0.85 -21.21
CA HIS A 99 -13.23 0.02 -21.75
C HIS A 99 -13.10 0.18 -23.27
N GLN A 100 -11.89 0.38 -23.79
CA GLN A 100 -11.64 0.46 -25.23
C GLN A 100 -12.03 -0.85 -25.94
N GLU A 101 -11.62 -2.01 -25.42
CA GLU A 101 -12.03 -3.30 -25.99
C GLU A 101 -13.55 -3.50 -25.96
N ASN A 102 -14.21 -3.11 -24.87
CA ASN A 102 -15.66 -3.21 -24.74
C ASN A 102 -16.38 -2.36 -25.80
N VAL A 103 -15.92 -1.13 -26.01
CA VAL A 103 -16.44 -0.23 -27.06
C VAL A 103 -16.29 -0.85 -28.46
N GLU A 104 -15.13 -1.43 -28.76
CA GLU A 104 -14.90 -2.08 -30.06
C GLU A 104 -15.77 -3.33 -30.26
N LEU A 105 -15.92 -4.15 -29.21
CA LEU A 105 -16.81 -5.31 -29.25
C LEU A 105 -18.28 -4.89 -29.45
N TYR A 106 -18.73 -3.83 -28.75
CA TYR A 106 -20.08 -3.30 -28.90
C TYR A 106 -20.35 -2.84 -30.34
N LYS A 107 -19.41 -2.09 -30.95
CA LYS A 107 -19.50 -1.71 -32.36
C LYS A 107 -19.62 -2.92 -33.28
N LYS A 108 -18.82 -3.98 -33.02
CA LYS A 108 -18.85 -5.20 -33.82
C LYS A 108 -20.17 -5.95 -33.72
N VAL A 109 -20.75 -6.06 -32.51
CA VAL A 109 -22.08 -6.65 -32.30
C VAL A 109 -23.14 -5.85 -33.06
N LYS A 110 -23.13 -4.53 -32.94
CA LYS A 110 -24.08 -3.65 -33.64
C LYS A 110 -24.01 -3.79 -35.17
N LEU A 111 -22.80 -3.93 -35.73
CA LEU A 111 -22.63 -4.20 -37.17
C LEU A 111 -23.18 -5.57 -37.57
N LEU A 112 -22.92 -6.62 -36.79
CA LEU A 112 -23.43 -7.97 -37.05
C LEU A 112 -24.95 -8.03 -36.96
N GLU A 113 -25.56 -7.33 -35.99
CA GLU A 113 -27.01 -7.21 -35.88
C GLU A 113 -27.62 -6.55 -37.13
N GLN A 114 -26.99 -5.48 -37.62
CA GLN A 114 -27.42 -4.81 -38.86
C GLN A 114 -27.30 -5.74 -40.09
N GLU A 115 -26.16 -6.41 -40.27
CA GLU A 115 -25.95 -7.36 -41.37
C GLU A 115 -26.97 -8.51 -41.32
N ASN A 116 -27.21 -9.07 -40.13
CA ASN A 116 -28.16 -10.17 -39.96
C ASN A 116 -29.59 -9.72 -40.31
N MET A 117 -29.99 -8.50 -39.91
CA MET A 117 -31.27 -7.90 -40.31
C MET A 117 -31.39 -7.72 -41.82
N GLU A 118 -30.32 -7.30 -42.50
CA GLU A 118 -30.29 -7.20 -43.96
C GLU A 118 -30.38 -8.56 -44.66
N LEU A 119 -29.69 -9.57 -44.13
CA LEU A 119 -29.77 -10.95 -44.64
C LEU A 119 -31.18 -11.51 -44.49
N TYR A 120 -31.82 -11.33 -43.33
CA TYR A 120 -33.22 -11.71 -43.13
C TYR A 120 -34.14 -10.99 -44.12
N ARG A 121 -33.99 -9.68 -44.31
CA ARG A 121 -34.75 -8.93 -45.32
C ARG A 121 -34.60 -9.56 -46.71
N LYS A 122 -33.37 -9.79 -47.18
CA LYS A 122 -33.11 -10.40 -48.51
C LYS A 122 -33.67 -11.82 -48.64
N ALA A 123 -33.57 -12.64 -47.60
CA ALA A 123 -34.04 -14.04 -47.63
C ALA A 123 -35.57 -14.14 -47.73
N TYR A 124 -36.30 -13.24 -47.06
CA TYR A 124 -37.76 -13.25 -47.06
C TYR A 124 -38.39 -12.40 -48.18
N ASP A 125 -37.72 -11.36 -48.67
CA ASP A 125 -38.20 -10.56 -49.82
C ASP A 125 -38.10 -11.32 -51.16
N THR A 126 -37.19 -12.29 -51.28
CA THR A 126 -37.01 -13.08 -52.52
C THR A 126 -38.11 -14.14 -52.72
N ARG A 127 -39.01 -14.36 -51.75
CA ARG A 127 -40.00 -15.46 -51.76
C ARG A 127 -41.47 -15.03 -51.86
N GLY A 128 -41.81 -13.81 -52.28
CA GLY A 128 -43.24 -13.50 -52.41
C GLY A 128 -43.64 -12.20 -53.09
N SER A 129 -43.83 -12.27 -54.41
CA SER A 129 -45.06 -11.70 -55.00
C SER A 129 -46.25 -12.53 -54.51
N SER A 130 -46.77 -12.26 -53.31
CA SER A 130 -48.16 -12.57 -52.93
C SER A 130 -48.51 -11.93 -51.60
N ASN A 131 -49.63 -11.21 -51.58
CA ASN A 131 -50.29 -10.59 -50.43
C ASN A 131 -50.24 -11.42 -49.14
N GLY A 132 -49.92 -10.77 -48.02
CA GLY A 132 -50.40 -11.17 -46.69
C GLY A 132 -49.42 -10.95 -45.54
N ASN A 133 -49.66 -9.86 -44.79
CA ASN A 133 -49.29 -9.64 -43.38
C ASN A 133 -47.85 -10.03 -42.96
N GLY A 134 -46.94 -9.04 -42.98
CA GLY A 134 -45.54 -9.19 -42.60
C GLY A 134 -45.35 -9.67 -41.16
N TYR A 135 -44.98 -10.93 -40.99
CA TYR A 135 -44.50 -11.46 -39.73
C TYR A 135 -43.04 -11.08 -39.55
N VAL A 136 -42.79 -10.04 -38.75
CA VAL A 136 -41.45 -9.78 -38.20
C VAL A 136 -41.20 -10.87 -37.14
N PRO A 137 -40.14 -11.70 -37.24
CA PRO A 137 -39.87 -12.73 -36.25
C PRO A 137 -39.61 -12.10 -34.88
N ARG A 138 -40.56 -12.31 -33.96
CA ARG A 138 -40.53 -11.88 -32.56
C ARG A 138 -39.57 -12.78 -31.77
N GLY A 139 -38.28 -12.67 -32.06
CA GLY A 139 -37.22 -13.50 -31.45
C GLY A 139 -35.99 -12.74 -30.98
N PHE A 140 -35.81 -11.47 -31.35
CA PHE A 140 -34.63 -10.67 -30.99
C PHE A 140 -34.88 -9.59 -29.94
N THR A 141 -36.10 -9.48 -29.39
CA THR A 141 -36.37 -8.58 -28.26
C THR A 141 -35.92 -9.25 -26.95
N ILE A 142 -34.62 -9.48 -26.78
CA ILE A 142 -34.02 -9.49 -25.45
C ILE A 142 -33.74 -8.03 -25.15
N GLY A 143 -34.50 -7.45 -24.21
CA GLY A 143 -34.64 -6.00 -24.01
C GLY A 143 -33.34 -5.21 -23.98
N THR A 144 -33.00 -4.61 -25.12
CA THR A 144 -31.88 -3.66 -25.28
C THR A 144 -32.32 -2.20 -25.20
N ASP A 145 -33.63 -1.93 -25.06
CA ASP A 145 -34.19 -0.57 -25.05
C ASP A 145 -33.75 0.30 -23.84
N GLN A 146 -32.86 -0.18 -22.96
CA GLN A 146 -32.41 0.57 -21.77
C GLN A 146 -30.88 0.71 -21.62
N LEU A 147 -30.05 0.12 -22.48
CA LEU A 147 -28.57 0.24 -22.38
C LEU A 147 -27.96 0.53 -23.75
N ASP A 148 -28.26 1.70 -24.31
CA ASP A 148 -27.76 2.15 -25.62
C ASP A 148 -26.34 2.75 -25.53
N GLY A 149 -25.50 2.25 -24.63
CA GLY A 149 -24.16 2.78 -24.41
C GLY A 149 -23.19 1.78 -23.79
N PRO A 150 -21.88 1.91 -24.09
CA PRO A 150 -20.84 1.11 -23.45
C PRO A 150 -20.85 1.38 -21.95
N ILE A 151 -20.64 0.32 -21.15
CA ILE A 151 -20.55 0.44 -19.69
C ILE A 151 -19.35 1.33 -19.35
N GLN A 152 -19.64 2.51 -18.80
CA GLN A 152 -18.65 3.47 -18.33
C GLN A 152 -18.11 2.98 -16.97
N LEU A 153 -16.96 2.31 -16.99
CA LEU A 153 -16.26 1.92 -15.77
C LEU A 153 -15.42 3.10 -15.28
N GLN A 154 -16.03 4.04 -14.56
CA GLN A 154 -15.27 5.07 -13.88
C GLN A 154 -14.72 4.51 -12.56
N LEU A 155 -13.42 4.70 -12.32
CA LEU A 155 -12.90 4.62 -10.96
C LEU A 155 -13.55 5.75 -10.17
N SER A 156 -14.09 5.45 -8.98
CA SER A 156 -14.52 6.48 -8.03
C SER A 156 -13.30 7.31 -7.62
N THR A 157 -13.07 8.41 -8.31
CA THR A 157 -12.13 9.44 -7.86
C THR A 157 -12.78 10.21 -6.72
N PRO A 158 -12.05 10.60 -5.66
CA PRO A 158 -12.54 11.64 -4.77
C PRO A 158 -12.71 12.90 -5.64
N GLY A 159 -13.96 13.32 -5.84
CA GLY A 159 -14.32 14.38 -6.79
C GLY A 159 -13.71 15.73 -6.38
N PRO A 160 -13.51 16.66 -7.34
CA PRO A 160 -13.09 18.02 -7.07
C PRO A 160 -14.31 18.87 -6.66
N GLU A 161 -15.01 18.48 -5.60
CA GLU A 161 -16.00 19.35 -4.94
C GLU A 161 -15.37 19.89 -3.64
N SER A 162 -14.38 20.77 -3.77
CA SER A 162 -13.88 21.60 -2.64
C SER A 162 -12.88 22.69 -3.03
N VAL A 163 -12.63 22.96 -4.32
CA VAL A 163 -11.65 24.00 -4.72
C VAL A 163 -12.27 25.40 -4.82
N GLU A 164 -13.58 25.58 -4.61
CA GLU A 164 -14.24 26.88 -4.86
C GLU A 164 -14.77 27.63 -3.61
N THR A 165 -14.27 27.32 -2.42
CA THR A 165 -14.51 28.16 -1.23
C THR A 165 -13.24 28.33 -0.40
N LEU A 166 -12.19 28.87 -1.03
CA LEU A 166 -10.98 29.32 -0.35
C LEU A 166 -10.96 30.86 -0.24
N GLU A 167 -12.03 31.49 0.25
CA GLU A 167 -11.99 32.93 0.61
C GLU A 167 -12.82 33.33 1.84
N LYS A 168 -13.43 32.39 2.59
CA LYS A 168 -14.27 32.77 3.76
C LYS A 168 -14.02 32.06 5.09
N THR A 169 -12.91 31.35 5.26
CA THR A 169 -12.65 30.59 6.49
C THR A 169 -11.41 31.04 7.26
N THR A 170 -11.26 32.36 7.46
CA THR A 170 -10.39 32.88 8.53
C THR A 170 -11.03 32.79 9.92
N GLU A 171 -12.34 32.55 10.04
CA GLU A 171 -13.02 32.43 11.34
C GLU A 171 -13.18 30.98 11.84
N SER A 172 -13.20 29.96 10.97
CA SER A 172 -13.38 28.56 11.40
C SER A 172 -12.10 27.91 11.97
N SER A 173 -10.92 28.51 11.76
CA SER A 173 -9.65 27.98 12.28
C SER A 173 -9.55 28.06 13.82
N SER A 174 -10.38 28.90 14.46
CA SER A 174 -10.44 29.00 15.92
C SER A 174 -11.23 27.86 16.60
N ILE A 175 -12.06 27.12 15.85
CA ILE A 175 -12.94 26.09 16.42
C ILE A 175 -12.25 24.72 16.43
N VAL A 176 -11.46 24.42 15.39
CA VAL A 176 -10.75 23.13 15.28
C VAL A 176 -9.63 23.00 16.32
N HIS A 177 -9.01 24.11 16.73
CA HIS A 177 -8.02 24.10 17.82
C HIS A 177 -8.63 23.87 19.21
N LYS A 178 -9.94 24.02 19.38
CA LYS A 178 -10.64 23.71 20.63
C LYS A 178 -11.05 22.23 20.72
N GLU A 179 -11.52 21.64 19.61
CA GLU A 179 -11.96 20.24 19.58
C GLU A 179 -10.83 19.21 19.68
N LEU A 180 -9.61 19.53 19.22
CA LEU A 180 -8.46 18.62 19.35
C LEU A 180 -7.89 18.55 20.78
N ASN A 181 -8.27 19.48 21.66
CA ASN A 181 -7.82 19.48 23.06
C ASN A 181 -8.73 18.66 23.99
N ASP A 182 -9.95 18.33 23.54
CA ASP A 182 -10.96 17.59 24.32
C ASP A 182 -10.93 16.06 24.07
N MET A 183 -10.02 15.56 23.21
CA MET A 183 -9.83 14.11 22.96
C MET A 183 -8.71 13.46 23.79
N ALA A 184 -8.12 14.16 24.76
CA ALA A 184 -7.16 13.58 25.70
C ALA A 184 -7.88 12.86 26.87
N TRP A 185 -8.44 11.67 26.60
CA TRP A 185 -8.92 10.77 27.65
C TRP A 185 -7.93 9.61 27.87
N PHE A 186 -6.91 9.84 28.68
CA PHE A 186 -6.30 8.77 29.48
C PHE A 186 -6.83 8.90 30.91
N PRO A 187 -7.40 7.85 31.52
CA PRO A 187 -7.78 7.90 32.92
C PRO A 187 -6.52 7.88 33.82
N PRO A 188 -6.50 8.61 34.95
CA PRO A 188 -5.40 8.56 35.91
C PRO A 188 -5.40 7.19 36.61
N GLN A 189 -4.24 6.52 36.68
CA GLN A 189 -4.06 5.43 37.65
C GLN A 189 -3.89 6.07 39.04
N GLU A 190 -4.92 5.93 39.88
CA GLU A 190 -4.85 6.34 41.28
C GLU A 190 -3.83 5.49 42.06
N LEU A 191 -2.95 6.23 42.73
CA LEU A 191 -2.09 5.78 43.80
C LEU A 191 -2.98 5.42 45.02
N ILE A 192 -3.08 4.13 45.38
CA ILE A 192 -3.62 3.74 46.70
C ILE A 192 -2.43 3.37 47.59
N MET A 193 -2.21 4.21 48.61
CA MET A 193 -1.44 3.86 49.80
C MET A 193 -2.22 2.83 50.63
N GLN A 194 -1.59 1.69 50.91
CA GLN A 194 -1.59 1.00 52.20
C GLN A 194 -0.34 0.13 52.31
#